data_AF-A0A970BFB7-F1
#
_entry.id   AF-A0A970BFB7-F1
#
_cell.length_a   1.000
_cell.length_b   1.000
_cell.length_c   1.000
_cell.angle_alpha   90.00
_cell.angle_beta   90.00
_cell.angle_gamma   90.00
#
_symmetry.space_group_name_H-M   'P 1'
#
loop_
_entity.id
_entity.type
_entity.pdbx_description
1 polymer ?
#
loop_
_entity_poly.entity_id
_entity_poly.type
_entity_poly.pdbx_seq_one_letter_code
_entity_poly.pdbx_strand_id
1 'polypeptide(L)'
;MKRYIFTLIVLLSITIGLQAQNIVILHTNDTHSRIEPVPETDKYNPDLGGVVRRAAYVEKMRSENDNVLLFDAGDFLQGTPYFNMFKGEVEIEAMNLLKYDAITLGNHEFDYGMDVLVDIVKKAKFPIVCTNYDFSDTEIADIIKPYHIIYKDGVKIGIVGANINPQGLVASTHYKGVKYLPLTETINQTAEMLRNELHCDMVVALSHTGIKTELELAENSRNIDIIVGGHSHTFMAEPAIRNNLDGKEVLVYQTNGRGVYVGRIDVELEKKDLN
;
A
#
# COMPACT_ATOMS: atom_id res chain seq x y z
N MET A 1 43.40 64.48 -9.99
CA MET A 1 43.74 63.03 -10.06
C MET A 1 42.44 62.26 -10.07
N LYS A 2 42.10 61.58 -11.18
CA LYS A 2 40.86 60.79 -11.27
C LYS A 2 41.13 59.40 -10.65
N ARG A 3 40.36 59.02 -9.63
CA ARG A 3 40.37 57.68 -9.04
C ARG A 3 39.24 56.87 -9.66
N TYR A 4 39.57 55.71 -10.22
CA TYR A 4 38.60 54.73 -10.72
C TYR A 4 38.35 53.69 -9.63
N ILE A 5 37.08 53.37 -9.39
CA ILE A 5 36.64 52.29 -8.49
C ILE A 5 36.28 51.09 -9.36
N PHE A 6 36.89 49.94 -9.08
CA PHE A 6 36.63 48.68 -9.76
C PHE A 6 35.59 47.91 -8.94
N THR A 7 34.36 47.80 -9.45
CA THR A 7 33.30 47.01 -8.81
C THR A 7 33.18 45.68 -9.55
N LEU A 8 33.61 44.59 -8.90
CA LEU A 8 33.45 43.24 -9.41
C LEU A 8 32.05 42.73 -9.02
N ILE A 9 31.14 42.65 -10.00
CA ILE A 9 29.83 42.00 -9.82
C ILE A 9 30.03 40.51 -10.12
N VAL A 10 30.05 39.68 -9.09
CA VAL A 10 30.01 38.23 -9.23
C VAL A 10 28.55 37.82 -9.36
N LEU A 11 28.11 37.52 -10.59
CA LEU A 11 26.84 36.84 -10.84
C LEU A 11 27.01 35.36 -10.47
N LEU A 12 26.54 35.00 -9.28
CA LEU A 12 26.38 33.59 -8.91
C LEU A 12 25.17 33.05 -9.68
N SER A 13 25.40 32.39 -10.80
CA SER A 13 24.37 31.62 -11.50
C SER A 13 24.09 30.37 -10.67
N ILE A 14 23.08 30.43 -9.81
CA ILE A 14 22.52 29.24 -9.15
C ILE A 14 21.72 28.51 -10.23
N THR A 15 22.32 27.48 -10.83
CA THR A 15 21.57 26.49 -11.61
C THR A 15 20.78 25.65 -10.63
N ILE A 16 19.52 26.01 -10.39
CA ILE A 16 18.56 25.13 -9.72
C ILE A 16 18.20 24.07 -10.77
N GLY A 17 18.79 22.89 -10.65
CA GLY A 17 18.41 21.76 -11.48
C GLY A 17 17.01 21.32 -11.09
N LEU A 18 16.06 21.29 -12.05
CA LEU A 18 14.87 20.47 -11.90
C LEU A 18 15.33 19.02 -11.79
N GLN A 19 15.34 18.48 -10.58
CA GLN A 19 15.55 17.06 -10.35
C GLN A 19 14.17 16.44 -10.14
N ALA A 20 13.73 15.64 -11.12
CA ALA A 20 12.57 14.77 -10.94
C ALA A 20 12.91 13.71 -9.88
N GLN A 21 11.99 13.49 -8.93
CA GLN A 21 12.11 12.38 -7.98
C GLN A 21 11.43 11.16 -8.59
N ASN A 22 12.16 10.05 -8.67
CA ASN A 22 11.62 8.78 -9.13
C ASN A 22 11.42 7.86 -7.93
N ILE A 23 10.20 7.37 -7.72
CA ILE A 23 9.85 6.36 -6.72
C ILE A 23 9.27 5.15 -7.44
N VAL A 24 9.78 3.96 -7.11
CA VAL A 24 9.22 2.70 -7.57
C VAL A 24 8.36 2.12 -6.46
N ILE A 25 7.06 2.00 -6.71
CA ILE A 25 6.14 1.30 -5.81
C ILE A 25 5.94 -0.10 -6.34
N LEU A 26 6.36 -1.09 -5.55
CA LEU A 26 6.02 -2.48 -5.74
C LEU A 26 4.78 -2.80 -4.91
N HIS A 27 3.92 -3.67 -5.42
CA HIS A 27 2.79 -4.12 -4.62
C HIS A 27 2.34 -5.55 -4.89
N THR A 28 1.70 -6.13 -3.89
CA THR A 28 1.02 -7.42 -3.96
C THR A 28 -0.37 -7.31 -3.32
N ASN A 29 -1.23 -8.28 -3.60
CA ASN A 29 -2.50 -8.48 -2.91
C ASN A 29 -2.85 -9.97 -2.93
N ASP A 30 -3.69 -10.41 -1.98
CA ASP A 30 -4.31 -11.73 -1.99
C ASP A 30 -3.31 -12.87 -2.12
N THR A 31 -2.16 -12.74 -1.46
CA THR A 31 -1.07 -13.73 -1.60
C THR A 31 -1.46 -15.08 -1.02
N HIS A 32 -2.48 -15.12 -0.16
CA HIS A 32 -3.16 -16.32 0.31
C HIS A 32 -2.21 -17.44 0.72
N SER A 33 -1.32 -17.15 1.67
CA SER A 33 -0.41 -18.13 2.24
C SER A 33 0.45 -18.83 1.18
N ARG A 34 0.64 -18.22 0.00
CA ARG A 34 1.42 -18.81 -1.10
C ARG A 34 2.92 -18.62 -0.84
N ILE A 35 3.45 -19.51 0.00
CA ILE A 35 4.87 -19.58 0.35
C ILE A 35 5.67 -20.23 -0.79
N GLU A 36 5.22 -21.41 -1.21
CA GLU A 36 5.77 -22.15 -2.36
C GLU A 36 5.22 -21.62 -3.69
N PRO A 37 5.89 -21.87 -4.82
CA PRO A 37 5.29 -21.74 -6.13
C PRO A 37 3.94 -22.46 -6.23
N VAL A 38 3.10 -21.95 -7.11
CA VAL A 38 1.86 -22.61 -7.52
C VAL A 38 2.21 -23.97 -8.18
N PRO A 39 1.46 -25.07 -7.92
CA PRO A 39 1.79 -26.38 -8.47
C PRO A 39 1.87 -26.38 -10.01
N GLU A 40 2.71 -27.24 -10.58
CA GLU A 40 2.79 -27.45 -12.04
C GLU A 40 1.45 -27.86 -12.68
N THR A 41 0.53 -28.40 -11.88
CA THR A 41 -0.81 -28.80 -12.31
C THR A 41 -1.82 -27.64 -12.30
N ASP A 42 -1.43 -26.44 -11.88
CA ASP A 42 -2.30 -25.29 -11.90
C ASP A 42 -2.67 -24.89 -13.33
N LYS A 43 -3.96 -24.65 -13.53
CA LYS A 43 -4.53 -24.42 -14.85
C LYS A 43 -4.05 -23.11 -15.49
N TYR A 44 -3.76 -22.10 -14.67
CA TYR A 44 -3.52 -20.74 -15.16
C TYR A 44 -2.09 -20.29 -14.94
N ASN A 45 -1.47 -20.69 -13.83
CA ASN A 45 -0.16 -20.20 -13.40
C ASN A 45 0.78 -21.34 -12.95
N PRO A 46 1.01 -22.38 -13.78
CA PRO A 46 1.83 -23.52 -13.40
C PRO A 46 3.27 -23.09 -13.09
N ASP A 47 3.79 -23.51 -11.94
CA ASP A 47 5.14 -23.18 -11.45
C ASP A 47 5.45 -21.67 -11.41
N LEU A 48 4.45 -20.83 -11.12
CA LEU A 48 4.66 -19.39 -10.91
C LEU A 48 4.50 -18.99 -9.44
N GLY A 49 4.99 -17.79 -9.09
CA GLY A 49 4.89 -17.22 -7.75
C GLY A 49 5.84 -17.84 -6.72
N GLY A 50 5.40 -17.83 -5.46
CA GLY A 50 6.21 -18.24 -4.31
C GLY A 50 7.05 -17.10 -3.72
N VAL A 51 7.24 -17.13 -2.39
CA VAL A 51 7.92 -16.07 -1.62
C VAL A 51 9.37 -15.90 -2.07
N VAL A 52 10.10 -16.98 -2.34
CA VAL A 52 11.52 -16.91 -2.75
C VAL A 52 11.69 -16.13 -4.06
N ARG A 53 10.83 -16.38 -5.05
CA ARG A 53 10.88 -15.67 -6.34
C ARG A 53 10.45 -14.21 -6.20
N ARG A 54 9.43 -13.94 -5.37
CA ARG A 54 9.03 -12.56 -5.03
C ARG A 54 10.18 -11.81 -4.35
N ALA A 55 10.84 -12.42 -3.37
CA ALA A 55 11.99 -11.84 -2.68
C ALA A 55 13.13 -11.52 -3.67
N ALA A 56 13.46 -12.45 -4.56
CA ALA A 56 14.48 -12.21 -5.59
C ALA A 56 14.14 -11.03 -6.51
N TYR A 57 12.87 -10.90 -6.90
CA TYR A 57 12.41 -9.76 -7.71
C TYR A 57 12.47 -8.44 -6.94
N VAL A 58 11.97 -8.42 -5.69
CA VAL A 58 12.02 -7.22 -4.83
C VAL A 58 13.46 -6.77 -4.59
N GLU A 59 14.37 -7.69 -4.29
CA GLU A 59 15.78 -7.36 -4.08
C GLU A 59 16.45 -6.88 -5.37
N LYS A 60 16.12 -7.46 -6.53
CA LYS A 60 16.56 -6.93 -7.82
C LYS A 60 16.11 -5.48 -8.01
N MET A 61 14.83 -5.17 -7.78
CA MET A 61 14.32 -3.81 -7.91
C MET A 61 15.00 -2.84 -6.95
N ARG A 62 15.25 -3.24 -5.70
CA ARG A 62 16.00 -2.45 -4.71
C ARG A 62 17.48 -2.25 -5.08
N SER A 63 18.07 -3.18 -5.83
CA SER A 63 19.46 -3.04 -6.32
C SER A 63 19.58 -2.14 -7.54
N GLU A 64 18.49 -2.01 -8.32
CA GLU A 64 18.46 -1.23 -9.56
C GLU A 64 17.87 0.18 -9.37
N ASN A 65 17.21 0.45 -8.24
CA ASN A 65 16.54 1.71 -7.95
C ASN A 65 16.75 2.11 -6.48
N ASP A 66 17.13 3.36 -6.23
CA ASP A 66 17.40 3.87 -4.87
C ASP A 66 16.11 4.00 -4.04
N ASN A 67 14.99 4.27 -4.72
CA ASN A 67 13.74 4.70 -4.10
C ASN A 67 12.61 3.69 -4.27
N VAL A 68 12.78 2.48 -3.73
CA VAL A 68 11.74 1.45 -3.77
C VAL A 68 10.90 1.45 -2.50
N LEU A 69 9.59 1.28 -2.68
CA LEU A 69 8.59 0.97 -1.64
C LEU A 69 7.88 -0.34 -2.00
N LEU A 70 7.49 -1.12 -1.01
CA LEU A 70 6.76 -2.38 -1.18
C LEU A 70 5.49 -2.40 -0.32
N PHE A 71 4.33 -2.51 -0.96
CA PHE A 71 3.03 -2.52 -0.29
C PHE A 71 2.27 -3.84 -0.47
N ASP A 72 1.40 -4.18 0.48
CA ASP A 72 0.43 -5.28 0.33
C ASP A 72 -1.00 -4.82 0.58
N ALA A 73 -1.93 -5.26 -0.27
CA ALA A 73 -3.33 -4.88 -0.20
C ALA A 73 -4.20 -5.87 0.61
N GLY A 74 -3.64 -6.72 1.46
CA GLY A 74 -4.39 -7.64 2.33
C GLY A 74 -4.60 -9.03 1.76
N ASP A 75 -5.23 -9.90 2.56
CA ASP A 75 -5.39 -11.34 2.30
C ASP A 75 -4.04 -12.04 2.05
N PHE A 76 -3.05 -11.74 2.88
CA PHE A 76 -1.79 -12.48 2.90
C PHE A 76 -1.91 -13.79 3.69
N LEU A 77 -2.90 -13.89 4.58
CA LEU A 77 -3.29 -15.11 5.27
C LEU A 77 -4.24 -15.99 4.44
N GLN A 78 -4.53 -17.18 4.96
CA GLN A 78 -5.43 -18.21 4.41
C GLN A 78 -5.03 -18.76 3.03
N GLY A 79 -5.35 -20.03 2.74
CA GLY A 79 -5.33 -20.55 1.35
C GLY A 79 -4.35 -21.70 1.08
N THR A 80 -3.40 -21.97 1.99
CA THR A 80 -2.56 -23.19 1.93
C THR A 80 -2.45 -23.86 3.30
N PRO A 81 -1.96 -25.11 3.38
CA PRO A 81 -1.70 -25.77 4.67
C PRO A 81 -0.75 -25.00 5.59
N TYR A 82 0.09 -24.09 5.07
CA TYR A 82 0.97 -23.25 5.90
C TYR A 82 0.13 -22.44 6.91
N PHE A 83 -0.91 -21.74 6.46
CA PHE A 83 -1.77 -20.99 7.37
C PHE A 83 -2.51 -21.90 8.38
N ASN A 84 -2.97 -23.07 7.94
CA ASN A 84 -3.67 -24.01 8.83
C ASN A 84 -2.77 -24.51 9.97
N MET A 85 -1.49 -24.74 9.70
CA MET A 85 -0.51 -25.29 10.62
C MET A 85 0.17 -24.23 11.49
N PHE A 86 0.52 -23.08 10.89
CA PHE A 86 1.36 -22.05 11.52
C PHE A 86 0.62 -20.75 11.82
N LYS A 87 -0.68 -20.67 11.50
CA LYS A 87 -1.58 -19.57 11.92
C LYS A 87 -1.10 -18.17 11.53
N GLY A 88 -0.38 -18.03 10.42
CA GLY A 88 0.11 -16.74 9.92
C GLY A 88 1.58 -16.44 10.24
N GLU A 89 2.25 -17.26 11.05
CA GLU A 89 3.64 -17.01 11.45
C GLU A 89 4.61 -17.03 10.27
N VAL A 90 4.38 -17.93 9.32
CA VAL A 90 5.25 -18.07 8.14
C VAL A 90 5.06 -16.87 7.20
N GLU A 91 3.82 -16.44 7.03
CA GLU A 91 3.42 -15.32 6.19
C GLU A 91 4.01 -14.02 6.72
N ILE A 92 3.80 -13.71 8.01
CA ILE A 92 4.30 -12.47 8.59
C ILE A 92 5.83 -12.43 8.64
N GLU A 93 6.49 -13.56 8.91
CA GLU A 93 7.95 -13.59 8.90
C GLU A 93 8.52 -13.45 7.49
N ALA A 94 7.88 -14.05 6.48
CA ALA A 94 8.22 -13.81 5.08
C ALA A 94 8.09 -12.31 4.74
N MET A 95 6.98 -11.67 5.10
CA MET A 95 6.78 -10.24 4.83
C MET A 95 7.79 -9.37 5.58
N ASN A 96 8.15 -9.73 6.81
CA ASN A 96 9.20 -9.08 7.59
C ASN A 96 10.56 -9.15 6.87
N LEU A 97 10.92 -10.32 6.32
CA LEU A 97 12.15 -10.54 5.58
C LEU A 97 12.16 -9.78 4.24
N LEU A 98 11.02 -9.71 3.56
CA LEU A 98 10.83 -8.89 2.35
C LEU A 98 10.82 -7.40 2.66
N LYS A 99 10.74 -6.99 3.94
CA LYS A 99 10.72 -5.59 4.38
C LYS A 99 9.61 -4.80 3.69
N TYR A 100 8.36 -5.26 3.82
CA TYR A 100 7.22 -4.46 3.38
C TYR A 100 7.25 -3.08 4.07
N ASP A 101 6.86 -2.04 3.35
CA ASP A 101 6.87 -0.65 3.83
C ASP A 101 5.53 -0.26 4.47
N ALA A 102 4.43 -0.85 4.01
CA ALA A 102 3.11 -0.77 4.64
C ALA A 102 2.17 -1.83 4.06
N ILE A 103 1.19 -2.27 4.83
CA ILE A 103 0.12 -3.15 4.34
C ILE A 103 -1.24 -2.70 4.85
N THR A 104 -2.32 -3.16 4.22
CA THR A 104 -3.65 -3.19 4.85
C THR A 104 -4.03 -4.62 5.22
N LEU A 105 -5.13 -4.78 5.96
CA LEU A 105 -5.75 -6.08 6.17
C LEU A 105 -6.63 -6.45 4.96
N GLY A 106 -7.03 -7.71 4.88
CA GLY A 106 -8.14 -8.21 4.10
C GLY A 106 -9.16 -8.91 5.01
N ASN A 107 -10.09 -9.63 4.40
CA ASN A 107 -11.10 -10.36 5.18
C ASN A 107 -10.54 -11.66 5.78
N HIS A 108 -9.57 -12.28 5.12
CA HIS A 108 -9.01 -13.56 5.57
C HIS A 108 -8.03 -13.42 6.75
N GLU A 109 -7.57 -12.21 7.06
CA GLU A 109 -6.84 -11.93 8.29
C GLU A 109 -7.66 -12.25 9.56
N PHE A 110 -8.99 -12.34 9.44
CA PHE A 110 -9.91 -12.65 10.54
C PHE A 110 -10.32 -14.13 10.58
N ASP A 111 -9.83 -15.01 9.71
CA ASP A 111 -10.35 -16.37 9.57
C ASP A 111 -10.20 -17.24 10.83
N TYR A 112 -9.16 -17.01 11.65
CA TYR A 112 -8.98 -17.66 12.95
C TYR A 112 -9.36 -16.76 14.14
N GLY A 113 -10.02 -15.64 13.89
CA GLY A 113 -10.50 -14.72 14.92
C GLY A 113 -9.44 -13.75 15.43
N MET A 114 -9.89 -12.84 16.31
CA MET A 114 -9.08 -11.75 16.83
C MET A 114 -7.81 -12.21 17.55
N ASP A 115 -7.84 -13.32 18.29
CA ASP A 115 -6.68 -13.79 19.05
C ASP A 115 -5.48 -14.06 18.12
N VAL A 116 -5.73 -14.75 17.00
CA VAL A 116 -4.68 -15.01 15.99
C VAL A 116 -4.27 -13.73 15.27
N LEU A 117 -5.23 -12.87 14.92
CA LEU A 117 -4.91 -11.59 14.29
C LEU A 117 -4.00 -10.74 15.17
N VAL A 118 -4.30 -10.66 16.47
CA VAL A 118 -3.51 -9.94 17.48
C VAL A 118 -2.08 -10.47 17.52
N ASP A 119 -1.91 -11.79 17.58
CA ASP A 119 -0.59 -12.44 17.62
C ASP A 119 0.25 -12.17 16.36
N ILE A 120 -0.39 -12.14 15.19
CA ILE A 120 0.28 -11.87 13.91
C ILE A 120 0.64 -10.39 13.78
N VAL A 121 -0.30 -9.49 14.10
CA VAL A 121 -0.09 -8.04 14.02
C VAL A 121 1.03 -7.59 14.97
N LYS A 122 1.12 -8.17 16.17
CA LYS A 122 2.22 -7.90 17.12
C LYS A 122 3.61 -8.34 16.60
N LYS A 123 3.68 -9.25 15.63
CA LYS A 123 4.94 -9.73 15.02
C LYS A 123 5.36 -8.93 13.76
N ALA A 124 4.49 -8.07 13.25
CA ALA A 124 4.80 -7.25 12.08
C ALA A 124 5.90 -6.23 12.38
N LYS A 125 6.90 -6.13 11.49
CA LYS A 125 7.99 -5.12 11.54
C LYS A 125 7.73 -3.92 10.63
N PHE A 126 6.51 -3.80 10.15
CA PHE A 126 6.04 -2.79 9.21
C PHE A 126 4.66 -2.30 9.66
N PRO A 127 4.27 -1.07 9.28
CA PRO A 127 2.97 -0.52 9.64
C PRO A 127 1.85 -1.26 8.92
N ILE A 128 0.77 -1.51 9.67
CA ILE A 128 -0.51 -2.00 9.16
C ILE A 128 -1.49 -0.85 9.24
N VAL A 129 -2.08 -0.47 8.09
CA VAL A 129 -3.01 0.64 7.99
C VAL A 129 -4.44 0.16 7.74
N CYS A 130 -5.40 0.75 8.43
CA CYS A 130 -6.83 0.52 8.23
C CYS A 130 -7.61 1.69 8.81
N THR A 131 -8.29 2.46 7.96
CA THR A 131 -9.01 3.67 8.40
C THR A 131 -10.47 3.38 8.76
N ASN A 132 -11.13 2.46 8.05
CA ASN A 132 -12.57 2.26 8.17
C ASN A 132 -12.96 1.05 9.04
N TYR A 133 -12.00 0.48 9.78
CA TYR A 133 -12.28 -0.37 10.93
C TYR A 133 -11.82 0.35 12.20
N ASP A 134 -12.73 0.50 13.15
CA ASP A 134 -12.43 0.98 14.49
C ASP A 134 -12.05 -0.20 15.39
N PHE A 135 -10.79 -0.21 15.83
CA PHE A 135 -10.17 -1.20 16.70
C PHE A 135 -10.12 -0.79 18.18
N SER A 136 -10.75 0.33 18.57
CA SER A 136 -10.65 0.90 19.92
C SER A 136 -11.03 -0.05 21.06
N ASP A 137 -11.90 -1.03 20.79
CA ASP A 137 -12.32 -2.04 21.75
C ASP A 137 -11.49 -3.35 21.65
N THR A 138 -10.27 -3.31 21.09
CA THR A 138 -9.41 -4.48 20.85
C THR A 138 -7.97 -4.27 21.32
N GLU A 139 -7.20 -5.34 21.48
CA GLU A 139 -5.78 -5.28 21.90
C GLU A 139 -4.84 -4.63 20.87
N ILE A 140 -5.29 -4.45 19.63
CA ILE A 140 -4.49 -3.90 18.53
C ILE A 140 -4.83 -2.44 18.21
N ALA A 141 -5.61 -1.77 19.07
CA ALA A 141 -6.01 -0.37 18.92
C ALA A 141 -4.82 0.59 18.68
N ASP A 142 -3.69 0.35 19.35
CA ASP A 142 -2.49 1.19 19.22
C ASP A 142 -1.50 0.70 18.14
N ILE A 143 -1.76 -0.48 17.56
CA ILE A 143 -0.87 -1.11 16.57
C ILE A 143 -1.34 -0.81 15.15
N ILE A 144 -2.62 -1.04 14.86
CA ILE A 144 -3.20 -0.72 13.55
C ILE A 144 -3.65 0.73 13.56
N LYS A 145 -3.12 1.52 12.62
CA LYS A 145 -3.41 2.94 12.52
C LYS A 145 -4.22 3.24 11.27
N PRO A 146 -5.00 4.34 11.23
CA PRO A 146 -5.73 4.72 10.02
C PRO A 146 -4.81 5.01 8.83
N TYR A 147 -3.61 5.51 9.10
CA TYR A 147 -2.62 5.86 8.09
C TYR A 147 -1.19 5.71 8.60
N HIS A 148 -0.25 5.78 7.67
CA HIS A 148 1.19 5.91 7.90
C HIS A 148 1.78 6.94 6.95
N ILE A 149 2.92 7.54 7.30
CA ILE A 149 3.63 8.47 6.42
C ILE A 149 5.04 7.96 6.21
N ILE A 150 5.43 7.82 4.95
CA ILE A 150 6.79 7.47 4.55
C ILE A 150 7.44 8.70 3.93
N TYR A 151 8.69 8.96 4.31
CA TYR A 151 9.52 9.96 3.66
C TYR A 151 10.60 9.25 2.83
N LYS A 152 10.62 9.49 1.53
CA LYS A 152 11.55 8.85 0.59
C LYS A 152 12.04 9.89 -0.41
N ASP A 153 13.36 10.11 -0.45
CA ASP A 153 14.01 11.02 -1.41
C ASP A 153 13.35 12.41 -1.54
N GLY A 154 13.09 13.06 -0.40
CA GLY A 154 12.48 14.39 -0.42
C GLY A 154 10.95 14.39 -0.46
N VAL A 155 10.32 13.25 -0.77
CA VAL A 155 8.86 13.12 -0.98
C VAL A 155 8.20 12.55 0.26
N LYS A 156 7.12 13.21 0.72
CA LYS A 156 6.27 12.77 1.82
C LYS A 156 5.04 12.04 1.30
N ILE A 157 4.96 10.75 1.53
CA ILE A 157 3.93 9.85 1.00
C ILE A 157 3.00 9.43 2.13
N GLY A 158 1.74 9.84 2.05
CA GLY A 158 0.68 9.39 2.93
C GLY A 158 0.14 8.04 2.46
N ILE A 159 -0.04 7.11 3.40
CA ILE A 159 -0.57 5.78 3.13
C ILE A 159 -1.81 5.60 3.99
N VAL A 160 -2.96 5.35 3.38
CA VAL A 160 -4.24 5.14 4.08
C VAL A 160 -4.77 3.74 3.78
N GLY A 161 -5.29 3.05 4.80
CA GLY A 161 -5.86 1.71 4.63
C GLY A 161 -7.38 1.72 4.46
N ALA A 162 -7.91 0.85 3.61
CA ALA A 162 -9.34 0.69 3.37
C ALA A 162 -9.72 -0.78 3.25
N ASN A 163 -10.84 -1.17 3.84
CA ASN A 163 -11.25 -2.56 3.99
C ASN A 163 -12.73 -2.78 3.67
N ILE A 164 -13.07 -3.94 3.12
CA ILE A 164 -14.46 -4.32 2.83
C ILE A 164 -15.30 -4.42 4.11
N ASN A 165 -16.63 -4.30 4.03
CA ASN A 165 -17.47 -4.57 5.19
C ASN A 165 -17.39 -6.07 5.57
N PRO A 166 -16.95 -6.42 6.80
CA PRO A 166 -16.79 -7.83 7.19
C PRO A 166 -18.13 -8.56 7.36
N GLN A 167 -19.25 -7.83 7.48
CA GLN A 167 -20.57 -8.42 7.67
C GLN A 167 -20.96 -9.31 6.48
N GLY A 168 -21.15 -10.60 6.76
CA GLY A 168 -21.51 -11.60 5.75
C GLY A 168 -20.32 -12.22 5.02
N LEU A 169 -19.10 -11.71 5.23
CA LEU A 169 -17.85 -12.27 4.70
C LEU A 169 -17.04 -12.97 5.79
N VAL A 170 -17.01 -12.39 6.99
CA VAL A 170 -16.31 -12.92 8.16
C VAL A 170 -17.35 -13.37 9.19
N ALA A 171 -17.07 -14.46 9.91
CA ALA A 171 -17.91 -14.87 11.03
C ALA A 171 -17.97 -13.76 12.09
N SER A 172 -19.17 -13.39 12.55
CA SER A 172 -19.34 -12.30 13.54
C SER A 172 -18.57 -12.51 14.85
N THR A 173 -18.28 -13.76 15.18
CA THR A 173 -17.46 -14.13 16.34
C THR A 173 -15.97 -13.83 16.16
N HIS A 174 -15.50 -13.63 14.93
CA HIS A 174 -14.08 -13.50 14.60
C HIS A 174 -13.58 -12.06 14.53
N TYR A 175 -14.47 -11.07 14.40
CA TYR A 175 -14.13 -9.64 14.42
C TYR A 175 -14.79 -8.92 15.60
N LYS A 176 -14.99 -9.60 16.73
CA LYS A 176 -15.55 -9.00 17.94
C LYS A 176 -14.72 -7.79 18.39
N GLY A 177 -15.40 -6.69 18.71
CA GLY A 177 -14.76 -5.43 19.09
C GLY A 177 -14.36 -4.54 17.91
N VAL A 178 -14.38 -5.05 16.67
CA VAL A 178 -14.11 -4.26 15.46
C VAL A 178 -15.41 -3.68 14.93
N LYS A 179 -15.46 -2.36 14.73
CA LYS A 179 -16.62 -1.67 14.14
C LYS A 179 -16.30 -1.19 12.73
N TYR A 180 -17.20 -1.44 11.80
CA TYR A 180 -17.09 -0.93 10.44
C TYR A 180 -17.57 0.51 10.35
N LEU A 181 -16.77 1.38 9.73
CA LEU A 181 -17.09 2.79 9.48
C LEU A 181 -17.41 3.00 7.98
N PRO A 182 -18.15 4.07 7.62
CA PRO A 182 -18.47 4.38 6.24
C PRO A 182 -17.21 4.60 5.37
N LEU A 183 -16.90 3.63 4.52
CA LEU A 183 -15.66 3.54 3.72
C LEU A 183 -15.25 4.87 3.06
N THR A 184 -16.07 5.41 2.16
CA THR A 184 -15.74 6.60 1.36
C THR A 184 -15.58 7.85 2.22
N GLU A 185 -16.37 7.99 3.29
CA GLU A 185 -16.28 9.14 4.19
C GLU A 185 -14.97 9.10 4.97
N THR A 186 -14.68 7.98 5.63
CA THR A 186 -13.52 7.84 6.52
C THR A 186 -12.19 7.93 5.76
N ILE A 187 -12.13 7.34 4.56
CA ILE A 187 -10.91 7.42 3.73
C ILE A 187 -10.69 8.83 3.18
N ASN A 188 -11.73 9.55 2.75
CA ASN A 188 -11.61 10.93 2.29
C ASN A 188 -11.18 11.88 3.41
N GLN A 189 -11.73 11.72 4.61
CA GLN A 189 -11.29 12.49 5.79
C GLN A 189 -9.80 12.26 6.09
N THR A 190 -9.37 11.00 6.04
CA THR A 190 -7.96 10.65 6.30
C THR A 190 -7.04 11.18 5.20
N ALA A 191 -7.45 11.05 3.94
CA ALA A 191 -6.69 11.55 2.78
C ALA A 191 -6.60 13.09 2.77
N GLU A 192 -7.67 13.78 3.20
CA GLU A 192 -7.68 15.24 3.37
C GLU A 192 -6.68 15.69 4.43
N MET A 193 -6.69 15.08 5.61
CA MET A 193 -5.70 15.37 6.66
C MET A 193 -4.27 15.07 6.16
N LEU A 194 -4.03 13.92 5.52
CA LEU A 194 -2.72 13.57 4.96
C LEU A 194 -2.22 14.63 3.99
N ARG A 195 -3.09 15.10 3.09
CA ARG A 195 -2.76 16.08 2.06
C ARG A 195 -2.60 17.49 2.60
N ASN A 196 -3.61 17.99 3.30
CA ASN A 196 -3.77 19.40 3.59
C ASN A 196 -3.16 19.81 4.92
N GLU A 197 -3.21 18.94 5.93
CA GLU A 197 -2.71 19.23 7.27
C GLU A 197 -1.29 18.68 7.47
N LEU A 198 -1.05 17.47 6.98
CA LEU A 198 0.25 16.80 7.11
C LEU A 198 1.13 17.02 5.88
N HIS A 199 0.65 17.74 4.86
CA HIS A 199 1.42 18.17 3.69
C HIS A 199 2.11 17.00 2.96
N CYS A 200 1.40 15.89 2.76
CA CYS A 200 1.90 14.80 1.93
C CYS A 200 1.84 15.19 0.43
N ASP A 201 2.94 14.95 -0.27
CA ASP A 201 3.10 15.19 -1.71
C ASP A 201 2.33 14.17 -2.56
N MET A 202 2.10 12.96 -2.01
CA MET A 202 1.29 11.91 -2.61
C MET A 202 0.49 11.16 -1.54
N VAL A 203 -0.70 10.67 -1.88
CA VAL A 203 -1.50 9.79 -1.03
C VAL A 203 -1.83 8.50 -1.78
N VAL A 204 -1.39 7.38 -1.21
CA VAL A 204 -1.66 6.01 -1.69
C VAL A 204 -2.67 5.35 -0.75
N ALA A 205 -3.77 4.86 -1.31
CA ALA A 205 -4.73 4.03 -0.59
C ALA A 205 -4.42 2.55 -0.79
N LEU A 206 -4.17 1.83 0.30
CA LEU A 206 -4.11 0.37 0.31
C LEU A 206 -5.52 -0.15 0.60
N SER A 207 -6.18 -0.69 -0.42
CA SER A 207 -7.59 -1.09 -0.36
C SER A 207 -7.75 -2.60 -0.49
N HIS A 208 -8.56 -3.17 0.38
CA HIS A 208 -9.07 -4.54 0.28
C HIS A 208 -10.59 -4.52 0.17
N THR A 209 -11.12 -3.88 -0.86
CA THR A 209 -12.57 -3.69 -1.06
C THR A 209 -13.09 -4.32 -2.37
N GLY A 210 -12.19 -4.72 -3.26
CA GLY A 210 -12.52 -5.34 -4.54
C GLY A 210 -12.68 -4.32 -5.66
N ILE A 211 -12.27 -4.71 -6.88
CA ILE A 211 -12.09 -3.78 -8.00
C ILE A 211 -13.31 -2.90 -8.27
N LYS A 212 -14.53 -3.43 -8.15
CA LYS A 212 -15.75 -2.64 -8.39
C LYS A 212 -15.85 -1.48 -7.39
N THR A 213 -15.69 -1.78 -6.11
CA THR A 213 -15.76 -0.78 -5.05
C THR A 213 -14.57 0.17 -5.09
N GLU A 214 -13.40 -0.30 -5.53
CA GLU A 214 -12.20 0.54 -5.69
C GLU A 214 -12.36 1.57 -6.80
N LEU A 215 -13.01 1.20 -7.92
CA LEU A 215 -13.33 2.13 -8.99
C LEU A 215 -14.38 3.16 -8.54
N GLU A 216 -15.43 2.72 -7.85
CA GLU A 216 -16.44 3.60 -7.26
C GLU A 216 -15.79 4.54 -6.22
N LEU A 217 -14.87 4.03 -5.41
CA LEU A 217 -14.13 4.82 -4.44
C LEU A 217 -13.25 5.87 -5.13
N ALA A 218 -12.52 5.51 -6.20
CA ALA A 218 -11.72 6.44 -6.96
C ALA A 218 -12.56 7.62 -7.48
N GLU A 219 -13.73 7.33 -8.06
CA GLU A 219 -14.68 8.33 -8.58
C GLU A 219 -15.25 9.25 -7.49
N ASN A 220 -15.44 8.71 -6.28
CA ASN A 220 -15.99 9.44 -5.13
C ASN A 220 -14.92 9.97 -4.16
N SER A 221 -13.63 9.89 -4.54
CA SER A 221 -12.53 10.29 -3.68
C SER A 221 -12.20 11.78 -3.80
N ARG A 222 -11.40 12.27 -2.84
CA ARG A 222 -10.60 13.50 -2.93
C ARG A 222 -9.22 13.20 -2.35
N ASN A 223 -8.20 13.93 -2.80
CA ASN A 223 -6.84 13.92 -2.25
C ASN A 223 -6.03 12.61 -2.40
N ILE A 224 -6.61 11.53 -2.95
CA ILE A 224 -5.95 10.26 -3.25
C ILE A 224 -5.41 10.29 -4.69
N ASP A 225 -4.20 9.80 -4.91
CA ASP A 225 -3.59 9.71 -6.26
C ASP A 225 -3.58 8.27 -6.79
N ILE A 226 -3.32 7.29 -5.91
CA ILE A 226 -3.18 5.87 -6.27
C ILE A 226 -4.00 5.02 -5.31
N ILE A 227 -4.71 4.03 -5.85
CA ILE A 227 -5.33 2.93 -5.11
C ILE A 227 -4.62 1.64 -5.49
N VAL A 228 -3.98 1.02 -4.51
CA VAL A 228 -3.43 -0.34 -4.60
C VAL A 228 -4.46 -1.27 -3.97
N GLY A 229 -5.14 -2.05 -4.81
CA GLY A 229 -6.32 -2.83 -4.46
C GLY A 229 -6.08 -4.33 -4.25
N GLY A 230 -7.10 -5.00 -3.73
CA GLY A 230 -7.13 -6.45 -3.46
C GLY A 230 -8.55 -7.05 -3.49
N HIS A 231 -8.75 -8.20 -2.84
CA HIS A 231 -10.03 -8.92 -2.64
C HIS A 231 -10.59 -9.62 -3.88
N SER A 232 -10.64 -8.94 -5.03
CA SER A 232 -11.35 -9.43 -6.23
C SER A 232 -10.52 -10.34 -7.13
N HIS A 233 -9.24 -10.53 -6.82
CA HIS A 233 -8.26 -11.28 -7.61
C HIS A 233 -8.15 -10.78 -9.06
N THR A 234 -8.30 -9.47 -9.28
CA THR A 234 -8.30 -8.92 -10.63
C THR A 234 -6.87 -8.84 -11.17
N PHE A 235 -6.62 -9.52 -12.29
CA PHE A 235 -5.38 -9.31 -13.05
C PHE A 235 -5.48 -8.02 -13.86
N MET A 236 -4.51 -7.11 -13.69
CA MET A 236 -4.44 -5.86 -14.43
C MET A 236 -3.07 -5.74 -15.08
N ALA A 237 -3.06 -5.67 -16.42
CA ALA A 237 -1.83 -5.36 -17.17
C ALA A 237 -1.49 -3.87 -17.13
N GLU A 238 -2.53 -3.02 -17.01
CA GLU A 238 -2.46 -1.56 -16.93
C GLU A 238 -3.43 -1.08 -15.85
N PRO A 239 -3.20 0.07 -15.19
CA PRO A 239 -4.13 0.61 -14.22
C PRO A 239 -5.46 0.99 -14.86
N ALA A 240 -6.52 0.92 -14.07
CA ALA A 240 -7.72 1.66 -14.38
C ALA A 240 -7.55 3.12 -13.95
N ILE A 241 -7.96 4.05 -14.81
CA ILE A 241 -7.91 5.49 -14.53
C ILE A 241 -9.33 5.98 -14.29
N ARG A 242 -9.55 6.73 -13.20
CA ARG A 242 -10.83 7.37 -12.86
C ARG A 242 -10.61 8.81 -12.44
N ASN A 243 -11.56 9.67 -12.79
CA ASN A 243 -11.56 11.05 -12.30
C ASN A 243 -12.32 11.12 -10.99
N ASN A 244 -11.69 11.69 -9.97
CA ASN A 244 -12.29 11.90 -8.67
C ASN A 244 -13.22 13.13 -8.64
N LEU A 245 -13.73 13.50 -7.47
CA LEU A 245 -14.68 14.61 -7.31
C LEU A 245 -14.09 16.00 -7.64
N ASP A 246 -12.77 16.11 -7.79
CA ASP A 246 -12.04 17.31 -8.24
C ASP A 246 -11.65 17.26 -9.72
N GLY A 247 -12.07 16.21 -10.44
CA GLY A 247 -11.68 15.98 -11.83
C GLY A 247 -10.19 15.59 -11.99
N LYS A 248 -9.52 15.18 -10.91
CA LYS A 248 -8.15 14.67 -10.96
C LYS A 248 -8.14 13.17 -11.19
N GLU A 249 -7.18 12.69 -11.98
CA GLU A 249 -6.99 11.27 -12.23
C GLU A 249 -6.53 10.53 -10.96
N VAL A 250 -7.10 9.35 -10.74
CA VAL A 250 -6.75 8.37 -9.72
C VAL A 250 -6.49 7.05 -10.42
N LEU A 251 -5.32 6.48 -10.15
CA LEU A 251 -4.88 5.22 -10.74
C LEU A 251 -5.23 4.06 -9.80
N VAL A 252 -5.88 3.03 -10.32
CA VAL A 252 -6.28 1.83 -9.56
C VAL A 252 -5.57 0.60 -10.11
N TYR A 253 -4.89 -0.13 -9.23
CA TYR A 253 -4.08 -1.30 -9.55
C TYR A 253 -4.49 -2.53 -8.73
N GLN A 254 -4.37 -3.73 -9.33
CA GLN A 254 -4.42 -5.04 -8.66
C GLN A 254 -3.45 -6.01 -9.35
N THR A 255 -3.03 -7.07 -8.65
CA THR A 255 -2.01 -8.03 -9.12
C THR A 255 -2.52 -9.47 -9.17
N ASN A 256 -3.82 -9.67 -9.44
CA ASN A 256 -4.48 -10.97 -9.34
C ASN A 256 -4.43 -11.49 -7.90
N GLY A 257 -3.70 -12.56 -7.61
CA GLY A 257 -3.58 -13.15 -6.29
C GLY A 257 -2.54 -14.27 -6.27
N ARG A 258 -2.45 -14.95 -5.12
CA ARG A 258 -1.55 -16.09 -4.85
C ARG A 258 -0.06 -15.75 -5.04
N GLY A 259 0.30 -14.46 -4.96
CA GLY A 259 1.69 -14.01 -5.10
C GLY A 259 2.35 -14.41 -6.42
N VAL A 260 1.56 -14.60 -7.49
CA VAL A 260 2.06 -14.94 -8.83
C VAL A 260 2.73 -13.73 -9.49
N TYR A 261 2.18 -12.54 -9.25
CA TYR A 261 2.67 -11.28 -9.78
C TYR A 261 3.11 -10.35 -8.65
N VAL A 262 4.04 -9.47 -8.97
CA VAL A 262 4.38 -8.28 -8.17
C VAL A 262 4.16 -7.09 -9.09
N GLY A 263 3.22 -6.22 -8.75
CA GLY A 263 2.94 -5.01 -9.51
C GLY A 263 4.06 -4.00 -9.35
N ARG A 264 4.31 -3.19 -10.37
CA ARG A 264 5.31 -2.12 -10.37
C ARG A 264 4.64 -0.85 -10.88
N ILE A 265 4.81 0.22 -10.13
CA ILE A 265 4.37 1.58 -10.48
C ILE A 265 5.59 2.47 -10.41
N ASP A 266 5.95 3.08 -11.54
CA ASP A 266 7.00 4.08 -11.61
C ASP A 266 6.36 5.48 -11.46
N VAL A 267 6.64 6.13 -10.34
CA VAL A 267 6.10 7.46 -10.02
C VAL A 267 7.20 8.48 -10.23
N GLU A 268 6.99 9.38 -11.19
CA GLU A 268 7.83 10.56 -11.42
C GLU A 268 7.13 11.79 -10.82
N LEU A 269 7.80 12.46 -9.88
CA LEU A 269 7.32 13.69 -9.25
C LEU A 269 8.19 14.86 -9.68
N GLU A 270 7.55 15.85 -10.29
CA GLU A 270 8.17 17.12 -10.61
C GLU A 270 8.08 18.06 -9.40
N LYS A 271 9.23 18.44 -8.86
CA LYS A 271 9.30 19.46 -7.81
C LYS A 271 8.96 20.82 -8.42
N LYS A 272 7.75 21.32 -8.16
CA LYS A 272 7.40 22.71 -8.44
C LYS A 272 7.94 23.60 -7.34
N ASP A 273 8.93 24.41 -7.67
CA ASP A 273 9.31 25.54 -6.82
C ASP A 273 8.10 26.49 -6.75
N LEU A 274 7.51 26.60 -5.56
CA LEU A 274 6.52 27.62 -5.26
C LEU A 274 7.26 28.96 -5.14
N ASN A 275 7.08 29.83 -6.13
CA ASN A 275 7.50 31.23 -6.07
C ASN A 275 6.78 31.99 -4.95
#